data_AF-A0A433RNH9-F1
#
_entry.id   AF-A0A433RNH9-F1
#
_cell.length_a   1.000
_cell.length_b   1.000
_cell.length_c   1.000
_cell.angle_alpha   90.00
_cell.angle_beta   90.00
_cell.angle_gamma   90.00
#
_symmetry.space_group_name_H-M   'P 1'
#
loop_
_entity.id
_entity.type
_entity.pdbx_description
1 polymer ?
#
loop_
_entity_poly.entity_id
_entity_poly.type
_entity_poly.pdbx_seq_one_letter_code
_entity_poly.pdbx_strand_id
1 'polypeptide(L)' 'TYMKKINKESCEIAVTGENVEDTIVVMSKRDYDAMQETLSVLSNKYVIDKINRGDNQFNSYKGGFGNENDY' A
#
# COMPACT_ATOMS: atom_id res chain seq x y z
N THR A 1 3.38 -13.86 22.59
CA THR A 1 4.35 -12.75 22.61
C THR A 1 4.01 -11.76 21.51
N TYR A 2 3.89 -10.48 21.84
CA TYR A 2 3.40 -9.40 20.97
C TYR A 2 4.07 -9.35 19.58
N MET A 3 5.39 -9.56 19.50
CA MET A 3 6.12 -9.56 18.22
C MET A 3 5.67 -10.63 17.22
N LYS A 4 5.21 -11.80 17.71
CA LYS A 4 4.65 -12.86 16.82
C LYS A 4 3.28 -12.49 16.26
N LYS A 5 2.52 -11.64 16.97
CA LYS A 5 1.19 -11.18 16.53
C LYS A 5 1.33 -10.14 15.41
N ILE A 6 2.21 -9.17 15.58
CA ILE A 6 2.50 -8.12 14.57
C ILE A 6 2.89 -8.74 13.24
N ASN A 7 3.78 -9.74 13.24
CA ASN A 7 4.22 -10.40 12.02
C ASN A 7 3.15 -11.28 11.34
N LYS A 8 2.10 -11.71 12.05
CA LYS A 8 1.08 -12.63 11.52
C LYS A 8 -0.21 -11.91 11.10
N GLU A 9 -0.53 -10.81 11.76
CA GLU A 9 -1.80 -10.10 11.61
C GLU A 9 -1.66 -8.70 11.00
N SER A 10 -0.43 -8.27 10.64
CA SER A 10 -0.14 -6.93 10.07
C SER A 10 -0.79 -5.80 10.88
N CYS A 11 -0.87 -5.96 12.20
CA CYS A 11 -1.47 -5.01 13.11
C CYS A 11 -0.36 -4.23 13.81
N GLU A 12 -0.31 -2.92 13.59
CA GLU A 12 0.66 -2.01 14.21
C GLU A 12 0.32 -1.80 15.69
N ILE A 13 1.35 -1.63 16.52
CA ILE A 13 1.19 -1.32 17.94
C ILE A 13 1.91 0.00 18.24
N ALA A 14 1.13 1.01 18.66
CA ALA A 14 1.69 2.25 19.21
C ALA A 14 2.14 2.00 20.65
N VAL A 15 3.39 2.33 20.95
CA VAL A 15 3.99 2.25 22.29
C VAL A 15 4.25 3.67 22.76
N THR A 16 3.42 4.13 23.69
CA THR A 16 3.50 5.47 24.28
C THR A 16 4.31 5.43 25.56
N GLY A 17 5.32 6.30 25.69
CA GLY A 17 5.93 6.65 26.98
C GLY A 17 5.03 7.60 27.78
N GLU A 18 5.47 8.04 28.96
CA GLU A 18 4.75 9.08 29.73
C GLU A 18 4.63 10.40 28.95
N ASN A 19 5.56 10.68 28.03
CA ASN A 19 5.49 11.81 27.11
C ASN A 19 5.03 11.36 25.72
N VAL A 20 4.09 12.09 25.13
CA VAL A 20 3.56 11.81 23.78
C VAL A 20 4.64 11.93 22.72
N GLU A 21 5.65 12.78 22.92
CA GLU A 21 6.79 12.96 22.02
C GLU A 21 7.71 11.71 21.94
N ASP A 22 7.65 10.83 22.94
CA ASP A 22 8.43 9.57 22.98
C ASP A 22 7.63 8.37 22.44
N THR A 23 6.52 8.62 21.74
CA THR A 23 5.69 7.55 21.17
C THR A 23 6.36 6.94 19.96
N ILE A 24 6.64 5.63 20.02
CA ILE A 24 7.14 4.86 18.88
C ILE A 24 6.05 3.93 18.34
N VAL A 25 6.02 3.72 17.03
CA VAL A 25 5.13 2.74 16.39
C VAL A 25 5.94 1.50 16.06
N VAL A 26 5.50 0.34 16.57
CA VAL A 26 6.09 -0.95 16.26
C VAL A 26 5.26 -1.63 15.18
N MET A 27 5.89 -1.92 14.05
CA MET A 27 5.30 -2.62 12.91
C MET A 27 6.25 -3.72 12.42
N SER A 28 5.73 -4.64 11.60
CA SER A 28 6.59 -5.66 10.99
C SER A 28 7.55 -4.99 10.01
N LYS A 29 8.77 -5.53 9.87
CA LYS A 29 9.73 -5.01 8.89
C LYS A 29 9.14 -5.00 7.47
N ARG A 30 8.36 -6.03 7.13
CA ARG A 30 7.73 -6.16 5.81
C ARG A 30 6.75 -5.02 5.54
N ASP A 31 5.93 -4.68 6.52
CA ASP A 31 4.92 -3.63 6.37
C ASP A 31 5.59 -2.25 6.28
N TYR A 32 6.67 -2.02 7.05
CA TYR A 32 7.50 -0.81 6.91
C TYR A 32 8.12 -0.69 5.51
N ASP A 33 8.77 -1.76 5.03
CA ASP A 33 9.42 -1.76 3.72
C ASP A 33 8.38 -1.53 2.58
N ALA A 34 7.20 -2.14 2.68
CA ALA A 34 6.11 -1.97 1.70
C ALA A 34 5.51 -0.55 1.71
N MET A 35 5.37 0.07 2.88
CA MET A 35 4.90 1.45 2.99
C MET A 35 5.92 2.44 2.39
N GLN A 36 7.20 2.25 2.66
CA GLN A 36 8.26 3.08 2.08
C GLN A 36 8.32 2.94 0.55
N GLU A 37 8.15 1.72 0.02
CA GLU A 37 8.06 1.48 -1.42
C GLU A 37 6.83 2.19 -2.03
N THR A 38 5.67 2.10 -1.38
CA THR A 38 4.46 2.79 -1.83
C THR A 38 4.67 4.30 -1.87
N LEU A 39 5.25 4.90 -0.84
CA LEU A 39 5.57 6.33 -0.80
C LEU A 39 6.57 6.73 -1.89
N SER A 40 7.58 5.88 -2.14
CA SER A 40 8.54 6.08 -3.23
C SER A 40 7.84 6.10 -4.60
N VAL A 41 6.96 5.13 -4.86
CA VAL A 41 6.17 5.05 -6.10
C VAL A 41 5.24 6.26 -6.26
N LEU A 42 4.53 6.66 -5.20
CA LEU A 42 3.63 7.80 -5.20
C LEU A 42 4.35 9.14 -5.39
N SER A 43 5.55 9.28 -4.81
CA SER A 43 6.36 10.50 -4.96
C SER A 43 6.85 10.71 -6.40
N ASN A 44 6.88 9.64 -7.21
CA ASN A 44 7.23 9.71 -8.61
C ASN A 44 5.99 9.95 -9.47
N LYS A 45 5.79 11.22 -9.87
CA LYS A 45 4.66 11.64 -10.71
C LYS A 45 4.50 10.81 -11.99
N TYR A 46 5.61 10.41 -12.63
CA TYR A 46 5.56 9.61 -13.85
C TYR A 46 4.99 8.20 -13.61
N VAL A 47 5.34 7.58 -12.48
CA VAL A 47 4.88 6.22 -12.17
C VAL A 47 3.41 6.25 -11.73
N ILE A 48 3.00 7.20 -10.89
CA ILE A 48 1.58 7.31 -10.49
C ILE A 48 0.67 7.67 -11.67
N ASP A 49 1.14 8.48 -12.62
CA ASP A 49 0.38 8.78 -13.84
C ASP A 49 0.16 7.52 -14.70
N LYS A 50 1.12 6.57 -14.71
CA LYS A 50 0.95 5.27 -15.38
C LYS A 50 -0.01 4.34 -14.64
N ILE A 51 0.05 4.29 -13.31
CA ILE A 51 -0.87 3.49 -12.49
C ILE A 51 -2.30 3.99 -12.71
N ASN A 52 -2.52 5.30 -12.60
CA ASN A 52 -3.83 5.92 -12.85
C ASN A 52 -4.35 5.63 -14.26
N ARG A 53 -3.47 5.65 -15.28
CA ARG A 53 -3.84 5.26 -16.65
C ARG A 53 -4.26 3.79 -16.72
N GLY A 54 -3.49 2.89 -16.11
CA GLY A 54 -3.81 1.46 -16.05
C GLY A 54 -5.13 1.19 -15.34
N ASP A 55 -5.39 1.86 -14.21
CA ASP A 55 -6.64 1.76 -13.47
C ASP A 55 -7.83 2.29 -14.29
N ASN A 56 -7.66 3.42 -14.98
CA ASN A 56 -8.68 3.93 -15.89
C ASN A 56 -8.94 2.96 -17.04
N GLN A 57 -7.89 2.38 -17.64
CA GLN A 57 -8.04 1.36 -18.68
C GLN A 57 -8.77 0.15 -18.15
N PHE A 58 -8.38 -0.37 -16.99
CA PHE A 58 -8.98 -1.54 -16.35
C PHE A 58 -10.43 -1.30 -15.96
N ASN A 59 -10.77 -0.14 -15.38
CA ASN A 59 -12.14 0.23 -15.07
C ASN A 59 -12.98 0.42 -16.33
N SER A 60 -12.39 0.97 -17.40
CA SER A 60 -13.05 1.07 -18.71
C SER A 60 -13.24 -0.30 -19.37
N TYR A 61 -12.30 -1.24 -19.18
CA TYR A 61 -12.34 -2.59 -19.73
C TYR A 61 -13.12 -3.59 -18.85
N LYS A 62 -13.34 -3.29 -17.58
CA LYS A 62 -14.16 -4.10 -16.65
C LYS A 62 -15.66 -3.97 -16.88
N GLY A 63 -16.07 -3.34 -17.99
CA GLY A 63 -17.38 -3.51 -18.62
C GLY A 63 -17.36 -4.32 -19.93
N GLY A 64 -16.20 -4.85 -20.35
CA GLY A 64 -16.02 -5.49 -21.65
C GLY A 64 -15.22 -6.77 -21.56
N PHE A 65 -15.90 -7.88 -21.26
CA PHE A 65 -15.58 -9.11 -21.98
C PHE A 65 -15.64 -8.75 -23.46
N GLY A 66 -14.56 -9.06 -24.20
CA GLY A 66 -14.33 -8.55 -25.54
C GLY A 66 -15.58 -8.59 -26.41
N ASN A 67 -15.93 -7.45 -27.00
CA ASN A 67 -16.69 -7.50 -28.23
C ASN A 67 -15.73 -8.10 -29.26
N GLU A 68 -15.88 -9.41 -29.51
CA GLU A 68 -15.47 -10.07 -30.74
C GLU A 68 -16.19 -9.38 -31.91
N ASN A 69 -15.72 -8.20 -32.33
CA ASN A 69 -16.12 -7.52 -33.57
C ASN A 69 -15.08 -6.49 -34.02
N ASP A 70 -13.81 -6.68 -33.68
CA ASP A 70 -12.72 -6.01 -34.40
C ASP A 70 -12.05 -7.08 -35.28
N TYR A 71 -12.26 -6.93 -36.60
CA TYR A 71 -11.94 -7.78 -37.77
C TYR A 71 -13.06 -8.72 -38.28
#